data_AF-A0A6I8PLM3-F1
#
_entry.id   AF-A0A6I8PLM3-F1
#
_cell.length_a   1.000
_cell.length_b   1.000
_cell.length_c   1.000
_cell.angle_alpha   90.00
_cell.angle_beta   90.00
_cell.angle_gamma   90.00
#
_symmetry.space_group_name_H-M   'P 1'
#
loop_
_entity.id
_entity.type
_entity.pdbx_description
1 polymer ?
#
loop_
_entity_poly.entity_id
_entity_poly.type
_entity_poly.pdbx_seq_one_letter_code
_entity_poly.pdbx_strand_id
1 'polypeptide(L)'
;MGSGSSGSGSRTGAYRQSLLLSKACIVGAQRIIMSAGLLAKPQMRGLLGKRLRFHIIGAFAVSLGVVALYKFGVAEPRKRAYADYYKNFDSMKEYEAMREAGVFQSVRPKGQ
;
A
#
# COMPACT_ATOMS: atom_id res chain seq x y z
N MET A 1 -54.68 63.28 42.87
CA MET A 1 -54.24 61.90 42.52
C MET A 1 -53.21 62.02 41.42
N GLY A 2 -51.97 61.59 41.66
CA GLY A 2 -50.89 61.73 40.68
C GLY A 2 -49.51 61.52 41.30
N SER A 3 -49.35 60.41 42.03
CA SER A 3 -48.10 59.92 42.60
C SER A 3 -47.08 59.59 41.51
N GLY A 4 -45.84 60.06 41.68
CA GLY A 4 -44.71 59.72 40.81
C GLY A 4 -44.24 58.27 40.95
N SER A 5 -43.27 57.90 40.11
CA SER A 5 -42.15 56.95 40.33
C SER A 5 -41.49 56.68 38.96
N SER A 6 -40.35 57.27 38.62
CA SER A 6 -38.98 56.85 38.97
C SER A 6 -38.59 55.46 38.44
N GLY A 7 -37.82 55.48 37.35
CA GLY A 7 -36.67 54.61 37.03
C GLY A 7 -36.80 53.10 37.24
N SER A 8 -36.89 52.35 36.14
CA SER A 8 -36.35 50.99 36.10
C SER A 8 -36.20 50.51 34.66
N GLY A 9 -35.02 49.98 34.29
CA GLY A 9 -35.00 48.98 33.23
C GLY A 9 -33.81 48.92 32.29
N SER A 10 -32.65 49.51 32.60
CA SER A 10 -31.35 49.23 31.96
C SER A 10 -30.88 47.76 32.15
N ARG A 11 -31.80 46.80 32.29
CA ARG A 11 -31.54 45.39 32.60
C ARG A 11 -31.83 44.46 31.42
N THR A 12 -32.64 44.85 30.45
CA THR A 12 -33.05 43.95 29.36
C THR A 12 -31.96 43.70 28.31
N GLY A 13 -31.04 44.65 28.10
CA GLY A 13 -29.89 44.49 27.21
C GLY A 13 -28.82 43.54 27.75
N ALA A 14 -28.57 43.57 29.07
CA ALA A 14 -27.55 42.76 29.72
C ALA A 14 -27.88 41.26 29.69
N TYR A 15 -29.16 40.88 29.85
CA TYR A 15 -29.61 39.49 29.71
C TYR A 15 -29.56 39.02 28.25
N ARG A 16 -29.83 39.90 27.29
CA ARG A 16 -29.76 39.53 25.87
C ARG A 16 -28.31 39.34 25.42
N GLN A 17 -27.39 40.19 25.90
CA GLN A 17 -25.96 40.06 25.65
C GLN A 17 -25.37 38.84 26.38
N SER A 18 -25.76 38.58 27.63
CA SER A 18 -25.29 37.41 28.39
C SER A 18 -25.84 36.10 27.83
N LEU A 19 -27.08 36.07 27.35
CA LEU A 19 -27.66 34.89 26.69
C LEU A 19 -26.99 34.61 25.33
N LEU A 20 -26.59 35.65 24.59
CA LEU A 20 -25.86 35.49 23.33
C LEU A 20 -24.40 35.05 23.56
N LEU A 21 -23.72 35.57 24.58
CA LEU A 21 -22.40 35.11 25.01
C LEU A 21 -22.45 33.66 25.53
N SER A 22 -23.50 33.28 26.27
CA SER A 22 -23.70 31.91 26.75
C SER A 22 -24.03 30.93 25.60
N LYS A 23 -24.84 31.34 24.61
CA LYS A 23 -25.12 30.53 23.42
C LYS A 23 -23.89 30.38 22.52
N ALA A 24 -23.05 31.41 22.41
CA ALA A 24 -21.78 31.33 21.68
C ALA A 24 -20.77 30.41 22.36
N CYS A 25 -20.69 30.42 23.70
CA CYS A 25 -19.87 29.49 24.47
C CYS A 25 -20.32 28.02 24.29
N ILE A 26 -21.63 27.77 24.24
CA ILE A 26 -22.18 26.41 24.03
C ILE A 26 -21.87 25.92 22.60
N VAL A 27 -22.05 26.74 21.57
CA VAL A 27 -21.76 26.33 20.18
C VAL A 27 -20.26 26.20 19.90
N GLY A 28 -19.42 27.03 20.53
CA GLY A 28 -17.95 26.97 20.40
C GLY A 28 -17.28 25.83 21.17
N ALA A 29 -17.79 25.49 22.37
CA ALA A 29 -17.24 24.41 23.20
C ALA A 29 -17.70 23.01 22.76
N GLN A 30 -18.83 22.90 22.04
CA GLN A 30 -19.35 21.62 21.53
C GLN A 30 -18.52 21.03 20.37
N ARG A 31 -17.57 21.78 19.80
CA ARG A 31 -16.79 21.31 18.64
C ARG A 31 -15.45 20.66 18.98
N ILE A 32 -14.93 20.80 20.21
CA ILE A 32 -13.55 20.37 20.53
C ILE A 32 -13.45 19.41 21.73
N ILE A 33 -14.50 19.25 22.55
CA ILE A 33 -14.43 18.37 23.73
C ILE A 33 -15.13 17.04 23.46
N MET A 34 -14.33 16.07 23.04
CA MET A 34 -14.49 14.64 23.36
C MET A 34 -15.84 13.98 23.03
N SER A 35 -15.98 13.60 21.76
CA SER A 35 -16.53 12.28 21.48
C SER A 35 -15.40 11.25 21.60
N ALA A 36 -15.06 10.83 22.82
CA ALA A 36 -14.77 9.41 23.05
C ALA A 36 -16.12 8.65 22.97
N GLY A 37 -16.87 8.90 21.89
CA GLY A 37 -18.29 8.63 21.77
C GLY A 37 -18.51 7.20 21.33
N LEU A 38 -19.35 6.48 22.08
CA LEU A 38 -20.10 5.27 21.70
C LEU A 38 -19.57 4.58 20.43
N LEU A 39 -18.85 3.47 20.63
CA LEU A 39 -18.34 2.58 19.58
C LEU A 39 -19.40 2.39 18.50
N ALA A 40 -19.19 2.98 17.31
CA ALA A 40 -20.09 2.80 16.18
C ALA A 40 -20.18 1.31 15.86
N LYS A 41 -21.40 0.78 15.75
CA LYS A 41 -21.62 -0.66 15.63
C LYS A 41 -20.80 -1.20 14.45
N PRO A 42 -19.80 -2.07 14.70
CA PRO A 42 -19.00 -2.64 13.63
C PRO A 42 -19.90 -3.49 12.73
N GLN A 43 -19.46 -3.70 11.50
CA GLN A 43 -20.20 -4.52 10.54
C GLN A 43 -20.31 -5.96 11.05
N MET A 44 -21.48 -6.35 11.58
CA MET A 44 -21.70 -7.69 12.18
C MET A 44 -22.14 -8.77 11.17
N ARG A 45 -22.45 -8.39 9.92
CA ARG A 45 -22.95 -9.30 8.87
C ARG A 45 -22.10 -9.19 7.61
N GLY A 46 -21.93 -10.30 6.90
CA GLY A 46 -21.21 -10.35 5.62
C GLY A 46 -19.67 -10.24 5.72
N LEU A 47 -19.10 -10.44 6.91
CA LEU A 47 -17.65 -10.42 7.16
C LEU A 47 -16.91 -11.42 6.27
N LEU A 48 -17.46 -12.63 6.10
CA LEU A 48 -16.87 -13.68 5.28
C LEU A 48 -16.83 -13.30 3.79
N GLY A 49 -17.92 -12.74 3.25
CA GLY A 49 -17.98 -12.33 1.84
C GLY A 49 -17.02 -11.19 1.49
N LYS A 50 -16.86 -10.22 2.41
CA LYS A 50 -15.89 -9.13 2.24
C LYS A 50 -14.46 -9.65 2.28
N ARG A 51 -14.15 -10.55 3.22
CA ARG A 51 -12.83 -11.17 3.34
C ARG A 51 -12.50 -12.02 2.11
N LEU A 52 -13.46 -12.80 1.61
CA LEU A 52 -13.29 -13.62 0.41
C LEU A 52 -12.98 -12.76 -0.82
N ARG A 53 -13.77 -11.72 -1.10
CA ARG A 53 -13.53 -10.83 -2.25
C ARG A 53 -12.16 -10.16 -2.18
N PHE A 54 -11.74 -9.75 -0.99
CA PHE A 54 -10.41 -9.19 -0.77
C PHE A 54 -9.30 -10.20 -1.06
N HIS A 55 -9.43 -11.45 -0.56
CA HIS A 55 -8.43 -12.49 -0.78
C HIS A 55 -8.38 -12.96 -2.23
N ILE A 56 -9.52 -13.02 -2.93
CA ILE A 56 -9.53 -13.42 -4.34
C ILE A 56 -8.76 -12.39 -5.18
N ILE A 57 -9.05 -11.10 -5.02
CA ILE A 57 -8.33 -10.05 -5.75
C ILE A 57 -6.84 -10.04 -5.36
N GLY A 58 -6.53 -10.18 -4.07
CA GLY A 58 -5.16 -10.28 -3.58
C GLY A 58 -4.41 -11.48 -4.15
N ALA A 59 -5.05 -12.66 -4.19
CA ALA A 59 -4.47 -13.88 -4.73
C ALA A 59 -4.20 -13.77 -6.23
N PHE A 60 -5.10 -13.13 -7.00
CA PHE A 60 -4.88 -12.88 -8.42
C PHE A 60 -3.74 -11.88 -8.66
N ALA A 61 -3.64 -10.82 -7.86
CA ALA A 61 -2.54 -9.87 -7.98
C ALA A 61 -1.18 -10.54 -7.67
N VAL A 62 -1.14 -11.34 -6.61
CA VAL A 62 0.07 -12.07 -6.21
C VAL A 62 0.45 -13.13 -7.25
N SER A 63 -0.53 -13.88 -7.79
CA SER A 63 -0.23 -14.91 -8.80
C SER A 63 0.33 -14.30 -10.08
N LEU A 64 -0.25 -13.19 -10.56
CA LEU A 64 0.27 -12.46 -11.71
C LEU A 64 1.67 -11.88 -11.43
N GLY A 65 1.89 -11.36 -10.22
CA GLY A 65 3.20 -10.90 -9.76
C GLY A 65 4.25 -12.02 -9.82
N VAL A 66 3.93 -13.21 -9.29
CA VAL A 66 4.83 -14.37 -9.32
C VAL A 66 5.11 -14.83 -10.75
N VAL A 67 4.10 -14.85 -11.63
CA VAL A 67 4.29 -15.21 -13.05
C VAL A 67 5.22 -14.22 -13.74
N ALA A 68 5.04 -12.92 -13.52
CA ALA A 68 5.91 -11.89 -14.09
C ALA A 68 7.35 -12.04 -13.58
N LEU A 69 7.52 -12.18 -12.26
CA LEU A 69 8.83 -12.38 -11.64
C LEU A 69 9.52 -13.65 -12.16
N TYR A 70 8.80 -14.75 -12.32
CA TYR A 70 9.37 -15.99 -12.85
C TYR A 70 9.75 -15.87 -14.34
N LYS A 71 8.91 -15.21 -15.14
CA LYS A 71 9.20 -15.01 -16.56
C LYS A 71 10.46 -14.16 -16.76
N PHE A 72 10.57 -13.02 -16.07
CA PHE A 72 11.72 -12.13 -16.20
C PHE A 72 12.96 -12.62 -15.44
N GLY A 73 12.78 -13.27 -14.29
CA GLY A 73 13.89 -13.71 -13.44
C GLY A 73 14.49 -15.06 -13.83
N VAL A 74 13.71 -15.96 -14.46
CA VAL A 74 14.17 -17.31 -14.79
C VAL A 74 14.06 -17.61 -16.27
N ALA A 75 12.89 -17.40 -16.87
CA ALA A 75 12.66 -17.85 -18.24
C ALA A 75 13.45 -17.05 -19.28
N GLU A 76 13.44 -15.72 -19.18
CA GLU A 76 14.17 -14.84 -20.09
C GLU A 76 15.69 -14.92 -19.96
N PRO A 77 16.32 -14.84 -18.77
CA PRO A 77 17.77 -14.90 -18.67
C PRO A 77 18.32 -16.24 -19.11
N ARG A 78 17.60 -17.34 -18.87
CA ARG A 78 17.98 -18.66 -19.41
C ARG A 78 18.04 -18.63 -20.94
N LYS A 79 16.98 -18.14 -21.59
CA LYS A 79 16.95 -18.04 -23.07
C LYS A 79 18.04 -17.11 -23.61
N ARG A 80 18.26 -15.97 -22.95
CA ARG A 80 19.31 -15.01 -23.31
C ARG A 80 20.71 -15.62 -23.15
N ALA A 81 20.98 -16.31 -22.05
CA ALA A 81 22.27 -16.98 -21.83
C ALA A 81 22.60 -18.02 -22.91
N TYR A 82 21.62 -18.84 -23.32
CA TYR A 82 21.84 -19.76 -24.45
C TYR A 82 22.08 -19.01 -25.76
N ALA A 83 21.29 -17.97 -26.05
CA ALA A 83 21.49 -17.17 -27.26
C ALA A 83 22.87 -16.48 -27.28
N ASP A 84 23.30 -15.94 -26.14
CA ASP A 84 24.57 -15.23 -26.02
C ASP A 84 25.77 -16.19 -26.09
N TYR A 85 25.63 -17.40 -25.57
CA TYR A 85 26.61 -18.47 -25.75
C TYR A 85 26.81 -18.76 -27.25
N TYR A 86 25.72 -19.06 -27.97
CA TYR A 86 25.83 -19.44 -29.39
C TYR A 86 26.18 -18.31 -30.35
N LYS A 87 26.05 -17.04 -29.96
CA LYS A 87 26.44 -15.90 -30.82
C LYS A 87 27.95 -15.83 -31.07
N ASN A 88 28.76 -16.20 -30.08
CA ASN A 88 30.22 -16.09 -30.14
C ASN A 88 30.91 -17.46 -30.01
N PHE A 89 30.14 -18.55 -30.10
CA PHE A 89 30.65 -19.90 -29.92
C PHE A 89 31.42 -20.37 -31.16
N ASP A 90 32.73 -20.61 -30.99
CA ASP A 90 33.57 -21.29 -31.96
C ASP A 90 33.85 -22.72 -31.47
N SER A 91 33.28 -23.70 -32.17
CA SER A 91 33.37 -25.11 -31.81
C SER A 91 34.79 -25.66 -31.87
N MET A 92 35.63 -25.15 -32.77
CA MET A 92 37.00 -25.63 -32.93
C MET A 92 37.89 -25.14 -31.80
N LYS A 93 37.72 -23.90 -31.37
CA LYS A 93 38.46 -23.32 -30.25
C LYS A 93 38.17 -24.03 -28.93
N GLU A 94 36.90 -24.28 -28.64
CA GLU A 94 36.48 -25.00 -27.43
C GLU A 94 36.92 -26.47 -27.47
N TYR A 95 36.87 -27.09 -28.66
CA TYR A 95 37.41 -28.43 -28.87
C TYR A 95 38.92 -28.49 -28.64
N GLU A 96 39.70 -27.53 -29.12
CA GLU A 96 41.14 -27.48 -28.89
C GLU A 96 41.47 -27.31 -27.40
N ALA A 97 40.74 -26.44 -26.68
CA ALA A 97 40.89 -26.31 -25.23
C ALA A 97 40.57 -27.62 -24.49
N MET A 98 39.51 -28.35 -24.87
CA MET A 98 39.16 -29.66 -24.29
C MET A 98 40.15 -30.77 -24.67
N ARG A 99 40.72 -30.71 -25.88
CA ARG A 99 41.74 -31.63 -26.36
C ARG A 99 43.06 -31.44 -25.62
N GLU A 100 43.45 -30.20 -25.37
CA GLU A 100 44.64 -29.86 -24.57
C GLU A 100 44.46 -30.27 -23.10
N ALA A 101 43.24 -30.14 -22.56
CA ALA A 101 42.88 -30.65 -21.24
C ALA A 101 42.85 -32.19 -21.16
N GLY A 102 43.01 -32.91 -22.27
CA GLY A 102 43.10 -34.37 -22.30
C GLY A 102 41.78 -35.09 -22.00
N VAL A 103 40.64 -34.41 -22.20
CA VAL A 103 39.30 -34.98 -21.93
C VAL A 103 38.95 -36.07 -22.96
N PHE A 104 39.51 -35.99 -24.17
CA PHE A 104 39.22 -36.93 -25.23
C PHE A 104 40.07 -38.21 -25.15
N GLN A 105 39.42 -39.36 -25.14
CA GLN A 105 40.06 -40.66 -25.28
C GLN A 105 40.52 -40.94 -26.73
N SER A 106 39.81 -40.37 -27.71
CA SER A 106 40.07 -40.60 -29.14
C SER A 106 41.16 -39.69 -29.72
N VAL A 107 41.49 -38.58 -29.06
CA VAL A 107 42.38 -37.55 -29.62
C VAL A 107 43.42 -37.13 -28.59
N ARG A 108 44.70 -37.34 -28.90
CA ARG A 108 45.82 -37.00 -28.02
C ARG A 108 46.05 -35.48 -27.95
N PRO A 109 46.44 -34.91 -26.80
CA PRO A 109 46.81 -33.49 -26.70
C PRO A 109 47.98 -33.17 -27.64
N LYS A 110 48.06 -31.92 -28.16
CA LYS A 110 49.07 -31.52 -29.18
C LYS A 110 50.53 -31.49 -28.69
N GLY A 111 50.83 -32.00 -27.49
CA GLY A 111 52.16 -31.93 -26.85
C GLY A 111 52.74 -33.27 -26.37
N GLN A 112 52.20 -34.41 -26.84
CA GLN A 112 52.77 -35.76 -26.66
C GLN A 112 53.01 -36.43 -28.01
#